data_AF-A0A1H8GA11-F1
#
_entry.id   AF-A0A1H8GA11-F1
#
_cell.length_a   1.000
_cell.length_b   1.000
_cell.length_c   1.000
_cell.angle_alpha   90.00
_cell.angle_beta   90.00
_cell.angle_gamma   90.00
#
_symmetry.space_group_name_H-M   'P 1'
#
loop_
_entity.id
_entity.type
_entity.pdbx_description
1 polymer ?
#
loop_
_entity_poly.entity_id
_entity_poly.type
_entity_poly.pdbx_seq_one_letter_code
_entity_poly.pdbx_strand_id
1 'polypeptide(L)' 'MESQASIEQHLKQAFFHLTAAVNESLNQVEKNESEKVRLGAMWEAFLSQFFSYVKEKGKEKRINMIGWIPLTKIAKWL' A
#
# COMPACT_ATOMS: atom_id res chain seq x y z
N MET A 1 -17.75 21.95 -4.12
CA MET A 1 -17.07 21.62 -2.85
C MET A 1 -17.23 20.12 -2.64
N GLU A 2 -16.54 19.29 -3.44
CA GLU A 2 -16.80 17.83 -3.54
C GLU A 2 -15.53 16.96 -3.48
N SER A 3 -14.33 17.54 -3.41
CA SER A 3 -13.09 16.78 -3.63
C SER A 3 -12.51 16.08 -2.40
N GLN A 4 -12.76 16.58 -1.18
CA GLN A 4 -12.17 15.99 0.03
C GLN A 4 -12.85 14.70 0.49
N ALA A 5 -14.17 14.59 0.33
CA ALA A 5 -14.93 13.39 0.69
C ALA A 5 -14.50 12.17 -0.14
N SER A 6 -14.07 12.37 -1.38
CA SER A 6 -13.64 11.30 -2.29
C SER A 6 -12.32 10.65 -1.87
N ILE A 7 -11.28 11.45 -1.56
CA ILE A 7 -9.94 10.88 -1.25
C ILE A 7 -9.98 10.07 0.04
N GLU A 8 -10.66 10.57 1.08
CA GLU A 8 -10.79 9.84 2.35
C GLU A 8 -11.54 8.51 2.16
N GLN A 9 -12.63 8.52 1.39
CA GLN A 9 -13.37 7.30 1.07
C GLN A 9 -12.53 6.30 0.29
N HIS A 10 -11.77 6.74 -0.72
CA HIS A 10 -10.87 5.86 -1.46
C HIS A 10 -9.78 5.26 -0.56
N LEU A 11 -9.20 6.05 0.33
CA LEU A 11 -8.19 5.55 1.28
C LEU A 11 -8.78 4.55 2.27
N LYS A 12 -10.01 4.78 2.76
CA LYS A 12 -10.73 3.82 3.62
C LYS A 12 -11.02 2.50 2.91
N GLN A 13 -11.51 2.55 1.67
CA GLN A 13 -11.77 1.36 0.86
C GLN A 13 -10.48 0.60 0.54
N ALA A 14 -9.41 1.31 0.16
CA ALA A 14 -8.11 0.70 -0.08
C ALA A 14 -7.60 0.00 1.19
N PHE A 15 -7.71 0.65 2.36
CA PHE A 15 -7.31 0.05 3.63
C PHE A 15 -8.13 -1.20 3.98
N PHE A 16 -9.44 -1.19 3.72
CA PHE A 16 -10.30 -2.36 3.89
C PHE A 16 -9.83 -3.55 3.04
N HIS A 17 -9.55 -3.32 1.75
CA HIS A 17 -9.06 -4.38 0.86
C HIS A 17 -7.66 -4.88 1.24
N LEU A 18 -6.75 -3.98 1.62
CA LEU A 18 -5.41 -4.35 2.08
C LEU A 18 -5.46 -5.19 3.37
N THR A 19 -6.35 -4.86 4.31
CA THR A 19 -6.54 -5.63 5.54
C THR A 19 -7.00 -7.05 5.23
N ALA A 20 -7.97 -7.21 4.31
CA ALA A 20 -8.42 -8.53 3.89
C ALA A 20 -7.28 -9.34 3.22
N ALA A 21 -6.51 -8.71 2.33
CA ALA A 21 -5.39 -9.36 1.64
C ALA A 21 -4.27 -9.80 2.61
N VAL A 22 -3.97 -9.00 3.64
CA VAL A 22 -2.98 -9.35 4.67
C VAL A 22 -3.45 -10.56 5.46
N ASN A 23 -4.68 -10.56 5.96
CA ASN A 23 -5.23 -11.67 6.74
C ASN A 23 -5.26 -12.97 5.91
N GLU A 24 -5.68 -12.89 4.65
CA GLU A 24 -5.68 -14.03 3.73
C GLU A 24 -4.26 -14.55 3.47
N SER A 25 -3.29 -13.65 3.30
CA SER A 25 -1.87 -14.03 3.11
C SER A 25 -1.33 -14.80 4.32
N LEU A 26 -1.60 -14.29 5.53
CA LEU A 26 -1.16 -14.94 6.77
C LEU A 26 -1.82 -16.33 6.93
N ASN A 27 -3.13 -16.42 6.71
CA ASN A 27 -3.85 -17.69 6.77
C ASN A 27 -3.30 -18.73 5.76
N GLN A 28 -2.86 -18.30 4.58
CA GLN A 28 -2.24 -19.19 3.59
C GLN A 28 -0.86 -19.67 4.04
N VAL A 29 -0.03 -18.80 4.61
CA VAL A 29 1.30 -19.17 5.12
C VAL A 29 1.19 -20.10 6.34
N GLU A 30 0.23 -19.86 7.24
CA GLU A 30 -0.02 -20.75 8.39
C GLU A 30 -0.40 -22.18 7.94
N LYS A 31 -1.15 -22.31 6.85
CA LYS A 31 -1.55 -23.60 6.29
C LYS A 31 -0.44 -24.25 5.47
N ASN A 32 0.39 -23.44 4.81
CA ASN A 32 1.47 -23.89 3.95
C ASN A 32 2.60 -22.85 3.90
N GLU A 33 3.66 -23.09 4.66
CA GLU A 33 4.80 -22.15 4.76
C GLU A 33 5.49 -21.90 3.40
N SER A 34 5.41 -22.83 2.45
CA SER A 34 6.00 -22.67 1.12
C SER A 34 5.35 -21.54 0.29
N GLU A 35 4.12 -21.12 0.63
CA GLU A 35 3.44 -19.99 -0.02
C GLU A 35 4.11 -18.64 0.28
N LYS A 36 4.93 -18.57 1.34
CA LYS A 36 5.60 -17.34 1.79
C LYS A 36 6.40 -16.65 0.69
N VAL A 37 7.11 -17.42 -0.14
CA VAL A 37 7.92 -16.88 -1.25
C VAL A 37 7.02 -16.27 -2.32
N ARG A 38 5.97 -17.00 -2.72
CA ARG A 38 5.02 -16.55 -3.75
C ARG A 38 4.25 -15.32 -3.31
N LEU A 39 3.72 -15.34 -2.08
CA LEU A 39 2.98 -14.21 -1.50
C LEU A 39 3.89 -12.99 -1.30
N GLY A 40 5.14 -13.20 -0.86
CA GLY A 40 6.14 -12.14 -0.76
C GLY A 40 6.37 -11.43 -2.10
N ALA A 41 6.55 -12.20 -3.17
CA ALA A 41 6.71 -11.65 -4.53
C ALA A 41 5.47 -10.87 -5.01
N MET A 42 4.26 -11.34 -4.67
CA MET A 42 3.02 -10.60 -4.99
C MET A 42 2.94 -9.26 -4.26
N TRP A 43 3.27 -9.23 -2.97
CA TRP A 43 3.32 -7.99 -2.18
C TRP A 43 4.39 -7.02 -2.69
N GLU A 44 5.56 -7.52 -3.04
CA GLU A 44 6.64 -6.72 -3.64
C GLU A 44 6.18 -6.07 -4.96
N ALA A 45 5.58 -6.85 -5.87
CA ALA A 45 5.08 -6.33 -7.13
C ALA A 45 4.02 -5.24 -6.94
N PHE A 46 3.06 -5.46 -6.04
CA PHE A 46 2.02 -4.48 -5.72
C PHE A 46 2.61 -3.17 -5.17
N LEU A 47 3.48 -3.26 -4.15
CA LEU A 47 4.08 -2.08 -3.52
C LEU A 47 4.95 -1.31 -4.52
N SER A 48 5.73 -2.01 -5.33
CA SER A 48 6.55 -1.41 -6.39
C SER A 48 5.69 -0.66 -7.41
N GLN A 49 4.59 -1.26 -7.87
CA GLN A 49 3.66 -0.62 -8.79
C GLN A 49 3.01 0.62 -8.17
N PHE A 50 2.55 0.53 -6.92
CA PHE A 50 1.91 1.63 -6.22
C PHE A 50 2.88 2.82 -6.03
N PHE A 51 4.08 2.59 -5.49
CA PHE A 51 5.05 3.66 -5.27
C PHE A 51 5.57 4.27 -6.59
N SER A 52 5.73 3.45 -7.63
CA SER A 52 6.05 3.94 -8.98
C SER A 52 4.98 4.88 -9.50
N TYR A 53 3.70 4.50 -9.41
CA TYR A 53 2.58 5.32 -9.83
C TYR A 53 2.53 6.66 -9.06
N VAL A 54 2.66 6.63 -7.73
CA VAL A 54 2.70 7.84 -6.89
C VAL A 54 3.84 8.76 -7.32
N LYS A 55 5.04 8.20 -7.56
CA LYS A 55 6.22 8.96 -7.98
C LYS A 55 6.02 9.58 -9.37
N GLU A 56 5.46 8.85 -10.31
CA GLU A 56 5.18 9.32 -11.67
C GLU A 56 4.17 10.47 -11.66
N LYS A 57 3.05 10.31 -10.93
CA LYS A 57 2.06 11.39 -10.78
C LYS A 57 2.62 12.61 -10.06
N GLY A 58 3.47 12.40 -9.06
CA GLY A 58 4.20 13.48 -8.42
C GLY A 58 5.10 14.25 -9.40
N LYS A 59 5.87 13.53 -10.24
CA LYS A 59 6.73 14.13 -11.28
C LYS A 59 5.93 14.94 -12.29
N GLU A 60 4.82 14.41 -12.81
CA GLU A 60 3.93 15.10 -13.77
C GLU A 60 3.48 16.48 -13.25
N LYS A 61 3.29 16.60 -11.93
CA LYS A 61 2.80 17.82 -11.28
C LYS A 61 3.88 18.61 -10.52
N ARG A 62 5.15 18.18 -10.56
CA ARG A 62 6.26 18.72 -9.75
C ARG A 62 5.94 18.75 -8.24
N ILE A 63 5.19 17.75 -7.76
CA ILE A 63 4.80 17.59 -6.35
C ILE A 63 5.46 16.33 -5.78
N ASN A 64 6.10 16.45 -4.61
CA ASN A 64 6.59 15.28 -3.87
C ASN A 64 5.52 14.75 -2.90
N MET A 65 4.61 13.92 -3.41
CA MET A 65 3.53 13.34 -2.60
C MET A 65 4.04 12.41 -1.48
N ILE A 66 5.11 11.65 -1.74
CA ILE A 66 5.72 10.77 -0.72
C ILE A 66 6.27 11.61 0.44
N GLY A 67 6.81 12.80 0.14
CA GLY A 67 7.31 13.74 1.14
C GLY A 67 6.24 14.31 2.08
N TRP A 68 4.95 14.14 1.76
CA TRP A 68 3.86 14.57 2.64
C TRP A 68 3.53 13.54 3.73
N ILE A 69 3.98 12.30 3.55
CA ILE A 69 3.75 11.24 4.51
C ILE A 69 4.88 11.33 5.55
N PRO A 70 4.59 11.55 6.84
CA PRO A 70 5.62 11.59 7.88
C PRO A 70 6.15 10.16 8.13
N LEU A 71 7.04 9.68 7.27
CA LEU A 71 7.64 8.34 7.34
C LEU A 71 8.45 8.13 8.63
N THR A 72 8.87 9.20 9.31
CA THR A 72 9.51 9.16 10.63
C THR A 72 8.63 8.52 11.71
N LYS A 73 7.30 8.50 11.52
CA LYS A 73 6.37 7.79 12.40
C LYS A 73 6.22 6.31 12.04
N ILE A 74 6.43 5.95 10.76
CA ILE A 74 6.31 4.59 10.24
C ILE A 74 7.59 3.77 10.53
N ALA A 75 8.76 4.39 10.46
CA ALA A 75 10.04 3.75 10.77
C ALA A 75 10.16 3.26 12.24
N LYS A 76 9.24 3.62 13.13
CA LYS A 76 9.19 3.07 14.50
C LYS A 76 8.52 1.69 14.58
N TRP A 77 7.89 1.23 13.50
CA TRP A 77 7.10 -0.01 13.45
C TRP A 77 7.75 -1.11 12.61
N LEU A 78 8.81 -0.77 11.87
CA LEU A 78 9.74 -1.68 11.18
C LEU A 78 10.95 -1.93 12.09
#